data_AF-A0A3G4CFQ4-F1
#
_entry.id   AF-A0A3G4CFQ4-F1
#
_cell.length_a   1.000
_cell.length_b   1.000
_cell.length_c   1.000
_cell.angle_alpha   90.00
_cell.angle_beta   90.00
_cell.angle_gamma   90.00
#
_symmetry.space_group_name_H-M   'P 1'
#
loop_
_entity.id
_entity.type
_entity.pdbx_description
1 polymer ?
#
loop_
_entity_poly.entity_id
_entity_poly.type
_entity_poly.pdbx_seq_one_letter_code
_entity_poly.pdbx_strand_id
1 'polypeptide(L)'
;NDKNGSGPCWCCSLFEDNAEYGYGVTTANEVKRSRLVSNVQAALKSDACAELKGYMEKWLANQDNKEVCDELFEQMKPLLAKESASNAAVKAVKDYADVLPVITTWLFGGDGWAYDIGFGGLDHVLASGDNVKVLILDTEMYANTGGQQSKATQMSAVAKFAAGGKPLMKKDLGRVAMNYKNIYVASISVGADPRQAIKALTEANSYNGPALVVKYCPCQQHGMPSKKGMSHQPQEKENAVECG
;
A
#
# COMPACT_ATOMS: atom_id res chain seq x y z
N ASN A 1 -10.16 -4.56 14.05
CA ASN A 1 -9.45 -5.85 14.13
C ASN A 1 -10.39 -6.97 13.76
N ASP A 2 -9.87 -8.02 13.15
CA ASP A 2 -10.58 -9.26 12.89
C ASP A 2 -10.78 -10.08 14.19
N LYS A 3 -11.32 -11.29 14.04
CA LYS A 3 -11.58 -12.21 15.17
C LYS A 3 -10.30 -12.63 15.93
N ASN A 4 -9.14 -12.52 15.29
CA ASN A 4 -7.84 -12.89 15.85
C ASN A 4 -7.10 -11.68 16.46
N GLY A 5 -7.71 -10.49 16.44
CA GLY A 5 -7.10 -9.26 16.93
C GLY A 5 -6.18 -8.57 15.91
N SER A 6 -6.10 -9.08 14.68
CA SER A 6 -5.26 -8.53 13.63
C SER A 6 -5.98 -7.39 12.89
N GLY A 7 -5.22 -6.43 12.37
CA GLY A 7 -5.78 -5.33 11.61
C GLY A 7 -4.68 -4.45 10.99
N PRO A 8 -5.06 -3.48 10.15
CA PRO A 8 -4.10 -2.52 9.61
C PRO A 8 -3.43 -1.74 10.74
N CYS A 9 -2.10 -1.76 10.76
CA CYS A 9 -1.33 -0.80 11.53
C CYS A 9 -1.35 0.52 10.75
N TRP A 10 -1.92 1.57 11.33
CA TRP A 10 -2.06 2.86 10.67
C TRP A 10 -1.14 3.89 11.32
N CYS A 11 -0.37 4.57 10.50
CA CYS A 11 0.52 5.65 10.88
C CYS A 11 0.39 6.78 9.86
N CYS A 12 0.60 8.01 10.31
CA CYS A 12 0.73 9.18 9.47
C CYS A 12 1.90 9.99 10.00
N SER A 13 2.89 10.22 9.16
CA SER A 13 4.03 11.09 9.47
C SER A 13 3.63 12.54 9.17
N LEU A 14 4.12 13.10 8.07
CA LEU A 14 3.81 14.44 7.60
C LEU A 14 3.16 14.39 6.22
N PHE A 15 2.86 15.57 5.68
CA PHE A 15 2.19 15.67 4.38
C PHE A 15 3.17 15.40 3.24
N GLU A 16 4.44 15.78 3.41
CA GLU A 16 5.50 15.75 2.41
C GLU A 16 6.25 14.42 2.36
N ASP A 17 6.35 13.68 3.47
CA ASP A 17 7.29 12.56 3.65
C ASP A 17 6.63 11.17 3.62
N ASN A 18 5.35 11.08 3.27
CA ASN A 18 4.59 9.83 3.40
C ASN A 18 5.18 8.67 2.58
N ALA A 19 5.84 8.94 1.45
CA ALA A 19 6.48 7.89 0.66
C ALA A 19 7.73 7.35 1.39
N GLU A 20 8.59 8.24 1.83
CA GLU A 20 9.85 7.95 2.52
C GLU A 20 9.59 7.30 3.88
N TYR A 21 8.56 7.76 4.59
CA TYR A 21 8.13 7.20 5.86
C TYR A 21 7.74 5.74 5.71
N GLY A 22 6.82 5.44 4.79
CA GLY A 22 6.38 4.06 4.60
C GLY A 22 7.42 3.18 3.90
N TYR A 23 8.34 3.77 3.13
CA TYR A 23 9.54 3.07 2.67
C TYR A 23 10.41 2.64 3.86
N GLY A 24 10.67 3.53 4.82
CA GLY A 24 11.38 3.19 6.06
C GLY A 24 10.71 2.09 6.87
N VAL A 25 9.37 2.08 6.94
CA VAL A 25 8.60 0.97 7.57
C VAL A 25 8.81 -0.35 6.82
N THR A 26 8.82 -0.31 5.49
CA THR A 26 9.05 -1.48 4.64
C THR A 26 10.45 -2.05 4.86
N THR A 27 11.48 -1.20 4.80
CA THR A 27 12.87 -1.58 5.10
C THR A 27 13.02 -2.15 6.51
N ALA A 28 12.36 -1.55 7.50
CA ALA A 28 12.39 -2.08 8.87
C ALA A 28 11.80 -3.49 8.96
N ASN A 29 10.69 -3.76 8.25
CA ASN A 29 10.10 -5.10 8.18
C ASN A 29 11.02 -6.10 7.46
N GLU A 30 11.70 -5.70 6.39
CA GLU A 30 12.68 -6.55 5.69
C GLU A 30 13.88 -6.90 6.58
N VAL A 31 14.40 -5.94 7.34
CA VAL A 31 15.50 -6.18 8.30
C VAL A 31 15.04 -7.13 9.41
N LYS A 32 13.84 -6.92 9.96
CA LYS A 32 13.25 -7.83 10.95
C LYS A 32 13.07 -9.24 10.35
N ARG A 33 12.57 -9.35 9.12
CA ARG A 33 12.36 -10.63 8.43
C ARG A 33 13.70 -11.34 8.17
N SER A 34 14.74 -10.63 7.76
CA SER A 34 16.10 -11.17 7.58
C SER A 34 16.68 -11.70 8.91
N ARG A 35 16.42 -10.98 10.00
CA ARG A 35 16.79 -11.44 11.35
C ARG A 35 16.02 -12.69 11.75
N LEU A 36 14.72 -12.74 11.47
CA LEU A 36 13.88 -13.91 11.70
C LEU A 36 14.40 -15.13 10.92
N VAL A 37 14.76 -14.99 9.65
CA VAL A 37 15.37 -16.08 8.85
C VAL A 37 16.60 -16.65 9.55
N SER A 38 17.50 -15.78 10.01
CA SER A 38 18.71 -16.19 10.74
C SER A 38 18.37 -16.91 12.05
N ASN A 39 17.38 -16.41 12.79
CA ASN A 39 16.94 -17.02 14.04
C ASN A 39 16.28 -18.40 13.80
N VAL A 40 15.50 -18.54 12.73
CA VAL A 40 14.88 -19.82 12.34
C VAL A 40 15.96 -20.85 11.98
N GLN A 41 16.96 -20.47 11.19
CA GLN A 41 18.09 -21.34 10.87
C GLN A 41 18.88 -21.78 12.12
N ALA A 42 18.99 -20.92 13.13
CA ALA A 42 19.60 -21.27 14.42
C ALA A 42 18.70 -22.22 15.22
N ALA A 43 17.39 -21.98 15.26
CA ALA A 43 16.42 -22.85 15.95
C ALA A 43 16.31 -24.25 15.33
N LEU A 44 16.50 -24.40 14.03
CA LEU A 44 16.58 -25.71 13.38
C LEU A 44 17.75 -26.57 13.92
N LYS A 45 18.84 -25.91 14.34
CA LYS A 45 20.03 -26.56 14.93
C LYS A 45 19.93 -26.74 16.45
N SER A 46 18.90 -26.22 17.10
CA SER A 46 18.70 -26.37 18.55
C SER A 46 17.93 -27.64 18.91
N ASP A 47 17.58 -27.79 20.18
CA ASP A 47 16.74 -28.84 20.75
C ASP A 47 15.22 -28.60 20.58
N ALA A 48 14.81 -27.74 19.65
CA ALA A 48 13.40 -27.52 19.32
C ALA A 48 12.70 -28.83 18.89
N CYS A 49 11.40 -28.96 19.17
CA CYS A 49 10.67 -30.18 18.83
C CYS A 49 10.61 -30.41 17.31
N ALA A 50 10.50 -31.69 16.90
CA ALA A 50 10.47 -32.07 15.48
C ALA A 50 9.32 -31.42 14.70
N GLU A 51 8.16 -31.24 15.34
CA GLU A 51 7.00 -30.58 14.74
C GLU A 51 7.30 -29.11 14.41
N LEU A 52 7.83 -28.35 15.37
CA LEU A 52 8.20 -26.95 15.18
C LEU A 52 9.28 -26.79 14.10
N LYS A 53 10.28 -27.68 14.09
CA LYS A 53 11.31 -27.68 13.04
C LYS A 53 10.72 -27.93 11.65
N GLY A 54 9.77 -28.86 11.53
CA GLY A 54 9.07 -29.11 10.27
C GLY A 54 8.31 -27.88 9.75
N TYR A 55 7.65 -27.11 10.62
CA TYR A 55 7.01 -25.84 10.22
C TYR A 55 8.03 -24.76 9.83
N MET A 56 9.14 -24.66 10.58
CA MET A 56 10.23 -23.73 10.28
C MET A 56 10.87 -23.99 8.90
N GLU A 57 11.10 -25.25 8.54
CA GLU A 57 11.63 -25.65 7.22
C GLU A 57 10.64 -25.28 6.10
N LYS A 58 9.35 -25.57 6.30
CA LYS A 58 8.29 -25.18 5.35
C LYS A 58 8.21 -23.67 5.18
N TRP A 59 8.34 -22.90 6.26
CA TRP A 59 8.35 -21.44 6.22
C TRP A 59 9.56 -20.92 5.45
N LEU A 60 10.76 -21.45 5.70
CA LEU A 60 11.98 -21.06 4.96
C LEU A 60 11.86 -21.30 3.45
N ALA A 61 11.15 -22.35 3.03
CA ALA A 61 10.93 -22.65 1.61
C ALA A 61 9.87 -21.76 0.92
N ASN A 62 9.03 -21.05 1.69
CA ASN A 62 7.85 -20.34 1.18
C ASN A 62 7.74 -18.90 1.70
N GLN A 63 8.88 -18.24 1.95
CA GLN A 63 8.94 -16.94 2.62
C GLN A 63 8.15 -15.83 1.94
N ASP A 64 7.93 -15.92 0.62
CA ASP A 64 7.20 -14.91 -0.15
C ASP A 64 5.72 -15.28 -0.39
N ASN A 65 5.31 -16.49 0.02
CA ASN A 65 3.93 -16.95 -0.13
C ASN A 65 3.12 -16.55 1.10
N LYS A 66 2.23 -15.57 0.93
CA LYS A 66 1.44 -15.01 2.02
C LYS A 66 0.52 -16.05 2.65
N GLU A 67 -0.22 -16.79 1.85
CA GLU A 67 -1.20 -17.77 2.32
C GLU A 67 -0.52 -18.86 3.16
N VAL A 68 0.62 -19.37 2.68
CA VAL A 68 1.42 -20.37 3.40
C VAL A 68 2.01 -19.80 4.69
N CYS A 69 2.56 -18.58 4.65
CA CYS A 69 3.12 -17.94 5.84
C CYS A 69 2.06 -17.68 6.92
N ASP A 70 0.86 -17.24 6.53
CA ASP A 70 -0.23 -16.95 7.46
C ASP A 70 -0.73 -18.25 8.12
N GLU A 71 -0.85 -19.35 7.37
CA GLU A 71 -1.20 -20.66 7.92
C GLU A 71 -0.14 -21.18 8.91
N LEU A 72 1.14 -21.11 8.52
CA LEU A 72 2.26 -21.54 9.36
C LEU A 72 2.38 -20.69 10.62
N PHE A 73 2.08 -19.40 10.55
CA PHE A 73 2.08 -18.53 11.72
C PHE A 73 1.11 -19.04 12.80
N GLU A 74 -0.12 -19.39 12.43
CA GLU A 74 -1.11 -19.90 13.39
C GLU A 74 -0.70 -21.27 13.96
N GLN A 75 -0.08 -22.14 13.15
CA GLN A 75 0.44 -23.44 13.60
C GLN A 75 1.65 -23.31 14.53
N MET A 76 2.57 -22.38 14.24
CA MET A 76 3.80 -22.17 15.01
C MET A 76 3.56 -21.43 16.32
N LYS A 77 2.58 -20.52 16.36
CA LYS A 77 2.28 -19.66 17.53
C LYS A 77 2.18 -20.41 18.88
N PRO A 78 1.39 -21.50 19.03
CA PRO A 78 1.33 -22.23 20.30
C PRO A 78 2.65 -22.94 20.66
N LEU A 79 3.37 -23.47 19.68
CA LEU A 79 4.65 -24.16 19.88
C LEU A 79 5.75 -23.19 20.29
N LEU A 80 5.85 -22.04 19.61
CA LEU A 80 6.75 -20.95 19.97
C LEU A 80 6.48 -20.47 21.40
N ALA A 81 5.22 -20.31 21.78
CA ALA A 81 4.85 -19.91 23.14
C ALA A 81 5.33 -20.93 24.19
N LYS A 82 5.11 -22.22 23.93
CA LYS A 82 5.47 -23.33 24.83
C LYS A 82 6.98 -23.51 25.00
N GLU A 83 7.74 -23.48 23.91
CA GLU A 83 9.18 -23.81 23.93
C GLU A 83 10.11 -22.62 24.19
N SER A 84 9.62 -21.38 24.00
CA SER A 84 10.42 -20.16 24.23
C SER A 84 10.96 -19.98 25.65
N ALA A 85 10.37 -20.65 26.65
CA ALA A 85 10.81 -20.55 28.03
C ALA A 85 12.09 -21.36 28.30
N SER A 86 12.27 -22.49 27.60
CA SER A 86 13.38 -23.42 27.81
C SER A 86 14.43 -23.38 26.70
N ASN A 87 14.09 -22.83 25.52
CA ASN A 87 14.98 -22.78 24.37
C ASN A 87 15.21 -21.34 23.89
N ALA A 88 16.44 -20.85 24.08
CA ALA A 88 16.82 -19.49 23.70
C ALA A 88 16.74 -19.23 22.19
N ALA A 89 17.00 -20.24 21.35
CA ALA A 89 16.89 -20.10 19.90
C ALA A 89 15.41 -19.98 19.46
N VAL A 90 14.52 -20.76 20.08
CA VAL A 90 13.06 -20.64 19.85
C VAL A 90 12.54 -19.31 20.38
N LYS A 91 13.05 -18.83 21.51
CA LYS A 91 12.73 -17.48 22.02
C LYS A 91 13.09 -16.40 21.01
N ALA A 92 14.28 -16.47 20.41
CA ALA A 92 14.71 -15.52 19.38
C ALA A 92 13.80 -15.54 18.14
N VAL A 93 13.22 -16.68 17.77
CA VAL A 93 12.19 -16.75 16.71
C VAL A 93 10.89 -16.09 17.18
N LYS A 94 10.43 -16.41 18.39
CA LYS A 94 9.20 -15.84 18.97
C LYS A 94 9.25 -14.32 19.08
N ASP A 95 10.39 -13.75 19.43
CA ASP A 95 10.57 -12.29 19.58
C ASP A 95 10.38 -11.53 18.25
N TYR A 96 10.45 -12.22 17.11
CA TYR A 96 10.20 -11.69 15.76
C TYR A 96 9.01 -12.39 15.07
N ALA A 97 8.11 -13.02 15.84
CA ALA A 97 6.97 -13.75 15.28
C ALA A 97 5.97 -12.83 14.55
N ASP A 98 5.99 -11.53 14.81
CA ASP A 98 5.16 -10.52 14.13
C ASP A 98 5.43 -10.44 12.62
N VAL A 99 6.62 -10.83 12.18
CA VAL A 99 7.02 -10.83 10.77
C VAL A 99 7.10 -12.25 10.15
N LEU A 100 6.52 -13.26 10.80
CA LEU A 100 6.29 -14.58 10.18
C LEU A 100 5.31 -14.49 8.99
N PRO A 101 4.12 -13.87 9.16
CA PRO A 101 3.25 -13.48 8.04
C PRO A 101 3.97 -12.61 7.03
N VAL A 102 3.55 -12.65 5.76
CA VAL A 102 3.99 -11.65 4.77
C VAL A 102 3.25 -10.34 5.07
N ILE A 103 4.03 -9.30 5.40
CA ILE A 103 3.53 -7.95 5.66
C ILE A 103 3.65 -7.14 4.37
N THR A 104 2.55 -6.55 3.94
CA THR A 104 2.53 -5.61 2.81
C THR A 104 2.29 -4.19 3.31
N THR A 105 3.21 -3.28 2.99
CA THR A 105 3.06 -1.86 3.31
C THR A 105 2.33 -1.14 2.18
N TRP A 106 1.24 -0.45 2.53
CA TRP A 106 0.51 0.42 1.61
C TRP A 106 0.64 1.89 2.01
N LEU A 107 1.04 2.71 1.05
CA LEU A 107 1.18 4.16 1.13
C LEU A 107 -0.10 4.79 0.60
N PHE A 108 -0.86 5.45 1.47
CA PHE A 108 -2.09 6.13 1.10
C PHE A 108 -1.86 7.64 1.08
N GLY A 109 -2.39 8.32 0.07
CA GLY A 109 -2.44 9.78 0.08
C GLY A 109 -3.30 10.36 -1.03
N GLY A 110 -3.60 11.65 -0.91
CA GLY A 110 -4.36 12.39 -1.91
C GLY A 110 -3.50 12.86 -3.09
N ASP A 111 -4.14 13.44 -4.10
CA ASP A 111 -3.43 13.99 -5.25
C ASP A 111 -2.47 15.12 -4.88
N GLY A 112 -2.80 15.97 -3.90
CA GLY A 112 -1.90 17.03 -3.48
C GLY A 112 -0.58 16.55 -2.85
N TRP A 113 -0.59 15.37 -2.22
CA TRP A 113 0.66 14.74 -1.79
C TRP A 113 1.43 14.24 -3.01
N ALA A 114 0.82 13.35 -3.79
CA ALA A 114 1.53 12.58 -4.80
C ALA A 114 1.94 13.39 -6.04
N TYR A 115 1.15 14.39 -6.43
CA TYR A 115 1.44 15.18 -7.62
C TYR A 115 2.30 16.39 -7.28
N ASP A 116 2.16 16.95 -6.08
CA ASP A 116 2.79 18.19 -5.63
C ASP A 116 3.88 17.97 -4.57
N ILE A 117 3.53 18.07 -3.29
CA ILE A 117 4.53 18.27 -2.21
C ILE A 117 5.40 17.04 -1.96
N GLY A 118 4.83 15.84 -2.04
CA GLY A 118 5.53 14.57 -1.82
C GLY A 118 5.96 13.88 -3.10
N PHE A 119 5.83 14.54 -4.27
CA PHE A 119 6.16 13.91 -5.54
C PHE A 119 7.63 13.49 -5.64
N GLY A 120 8.56 14.30 -5.12
CA GLY A 120 9.99 13.96 -5.15
C GLY A 120 10.31 12.69 -4.37
N GLY A 121 9.74 12.56 -3.17
CA GLY A 121 9.83 11.35 -2.36
C GLY A 121 9.17 10.13 -3.00
N LEU A 122 7.95 10.33 -3.53
CA LEU A 122 7.21 9.29 -4.24
C LEU A 122 7.99 8.76 -5.46
N ASP A 123 8.53 9.65 -6.28
CA ASP A 123 9.34 9.29 -7.45
C ASP A 123 10.57 8.48 -7.03
N HIS A 124 11.30 8.93 -6.00
CA HIS A 124 12.48 8.23 -5.50
C HIS A 124 12.16 6.83 -4.95
N VAL A 125 11.10 6.72 -4.15
CA VAL A 125 10.67 5.44 -3.55
C VAL A 125 10.17 4.46 -4.61
N LEU A 126 9.44 4.93 -5.62
CA LEU A 126 9.04 4.07 -6.74
C LEU A 126 10.25 3.66 -7.60
N ALA A 127 11.24 4.53 -7.76
CA ALA A 127 12.46 4.26 -8.52
C ALA A 127 13.41 3.28 -7.81
N SER A 128 13.26 3.06 -6.49
CA SER A 128 14.13 2.11 -5.75
C SER A 128 13.96 0.67 -6.24
N GLY A 129 12.79 0.33 -6.78
CA GLY A 129 12.47 -1.03 -7.22
C GLY A 129 12.01 -1.97 -6.10
N ASP A 130 11.92 -1.47 -4.87
CA ASP A 130 11.49 -2.27 -3.72
C ASP A 130 9.97 -2.48 -3.68
N ASN A 131 9.54 -3.47 -2.90
CA ASN A 131 8.14 -3.89 -2.85
C ASN A 131 7.27 -2.96 -2.00
N VAL A 132 6.91 -1.81 -2.58
CA VAL A 132 6.03 -0.79 -1.98
C VAL A 132 4.75 -0.61 -2.78
N LYS A 133 3.60 -0.47 -2.09
CA LYS A 133 2.29 -0.29 -2.72
C LYS A 133 1.77 1.11 -2.47
N VAL A 134 1.42 1.84 -3.50
CA VAL A 134 0.91 3.21 -3.41
C VAL A 134 -0.51 3.26 -3.93
N LEU A 135 -1.42 3.79 -3.12
CA LEU A 135 -2.78 4.15 -3.54
C LEU A 135 -2.98 5.66 -3.43
N ILE A 136 -3.14 6.29 -4.59
CA ILE A 136 -3.48 7.71 -4.67
C ILE A 136 -4.99 7.86 -4.79
N LEU A 137 -5.57 8.62 -3.87
CA LEU A 137 -6.97 9.04 -3.89
C LEU A 137 -7.06 10.38 -4.63
N ASP A 138 -7.25 10.31 -5.94
CA ASP A 138 -7.19 11.48 -6.81
C ASP A 138 -8.53 12.20 -6.83
N THR A 139 -8.58 13.32 -6.10
CA THR A 139 -9.73 14.23 -6.07
C THR A 139 -9.56 15.41 -7.02
N GLU A 140 -8.41 15.48 -7.71
CA GLU A 140 -8.02 16.55 -8.61
C GLU A 140 -7.93 17.94 -7.96
N MET A 141 -7.77 17.99 -6.63
CA MET A 141 -7.60 19.21 -5.84
C MET A 141 -7.16 18.91 -4.42
N TYR A 142 -6.77 19.93 -3.66
CA TYR A 142 -6.54 19.78 -2.23
C TYR A 142 -7.87 19.83 -1.49
N ALA A 143 -8.59 18.69 -1.47
CA ALA A 143 -9.93 18.60 -0.89
C ALA A 143 -9.96 19.09 0.57
N ASN A 144 -9.08 18.56 1.43
CA ASN A 144 -9.09 18.84 2.88
C ASN A 144 -8.97 20.34 3.22
N THR A 145 -8.12 21.07 2.51
CA THR A 145 -7.86 22.50 2.76
C THR A 145 -8.86 23.43 2.04
N GLY A 146 -9.91 22.86 1.44
CA GLY A 146 -11.02 23.59 0.85
C GLY A 146 -10.86 23.87 -0.64
N GLY A 147 -10.26 22.95 -1.40
CA GLY A 147 -10.33 22.92 -2.87
C GLY A 147 -9.32 23.85 -3.57
N GLN A 148 -8.06 23.83 -3.12
CA GLN A 148 -6.95 24.46 -3.84
C GLN A 148 -6.58 23.66 -5.09
N GLN A 149 -6.14 24.36 -6.12
CA GLN A 149 -5.59 23.76 -7.32
C GLN A 149 -4.35 22.91 -6.99
N SER A 150 -4.31 21.68 -7.52
CA SER A 150 -3.16 20.76 -7.49
C SER A 150 -2.61 20.58 -8.91
N LYS A 151 -1.43 19.94 -9.06
CA LYS A 151 -0.98 19.50 -10.39
C LYS A 151 -1.87 18.40 -11.00
N ALA A 152 -2.73 17.78 -10.20
CA ALA A 152 -3.73 16.82 -10.66
C ALA A 152 -5.04 17.47 -11.15
N THR A 153 -5.27 18.75 -10.86
CA THR A 153 -6.44 19.49 -11.36
C THR A 153 -6.47 19.47 -12.90
N GLN A 154 -7.64 19.21 -13.48
CA GLN A 154 -7.85 19.19 -14.92
C GLN A 154 -7.73 20.59 -15.55
N MET A 155 -7.48 20.64 -16.86
CA MET A 155 -7.50 21.90 -17.60
C MET A 155 -8.89 22.55 -17.48
N SER A 156 -8.92 23.88 -17.38
CA SER A 156 -10.14 24.70 -17.27
C SER A 156 -10.95 24.52 -15.98
N ALA A 157 -10.62 23.56 -15.12
CA ALA A 157 -11.29 23.40 -13.84
C ALA A 157 -11.02 24.61 -12.95
N VAL A 158 -12.08 25.14 -12.32
CA VAL A 158 -12.01 26.28 -11.39
C VAL A 158 -11.78 25.75 -9.98
N ALA A 159 -10.74 26.27 -9.34
CA ALA A 159 -10.37 25.95 -7.96
C ALA A 159 -9.76 27.18 -7.29
N LYS A 160 -9.51 27.14 -5.97
CA LYS A 160 -8.72 28.22 -5.34
C LYS A 160 -7.33 28.25 -5.97
N PHE A 161 -6.82 29.45 -6.24
CA PHE A 161 -5.62 29.72 -7.04
C PHE A 161 -5.73 29.44 -8.55
N ALA A 162 -6.89 29.04 -9.03
CA ALA A 162 -7.22 28.88 -10.45
C ALA A 162 -8.64 29.41 -10.74
N ALA A 163 -8.93 30.65 -10.32
CA ALA A 163 -10.27 31.24 -10.43
C ALA A 163 -10.74 31.40 -11.90
N GLY A 164 -9.80 31.66 -12.82
CA GLY A 164 -10.06 31.71 -14.26
C GLY A 164 -10.01 30.34 -14.95
N GLY A 165 -9.96 29.24 -14.19
CA GLY A 165 -9.67 27.91 -14.67
C GLY A 165 -8.16 27.63 -14.75
N LYS A 166 -7.76 26.38 -14.54
CA LYS A 166 -6.35 25.98 -14.66
C LYS A 166 -5.90 25.97 -16.14
N PRO A 167 -4.83 26.71 -16.51
CA PRO A 167 -4.44 26.84 -17.92
C PRO A 167 -3.74 25.59 -18.48
N LEU A 168 -3.08 24.81 -17.62
CA LEU A 168 -2.29 23.64 -18.03
C LEU A 168 -3.08 22.35 -17.88
N MET A 169 -2.73 21.33 -18.68
CA MET A 169 -3.26 19.98 -18.53
C MET A 169 -2.89 19.37 -17.18
N LYS A 170 -3.68 18.37 -16.76
CA LYS A 170 -3.36 17.51 -15.62
C LYS A 170 -1.97 16.89 -15.82
N LYS A 171 -1.15 16.89 -14.77
CA LYS A 171 0.12 16.14 -14.78
C LYS A 171 -0.21 14.66 -14.91
N ASP A 172 0.37 13.97 -15.87
CA ASP A 172 0.15 12.53 -16.08
C ASP A 172 1.13 11.71 -15.22
N LEU A 173 0.79 11.51 -13.95
CA LEU A 173 1.64 10.80 -13.00
C LEU A 173 1.82 9.31 -13.38
N GLY A 174 0.76 8.68 -13.90
CA GLY A 174 0.82 7.30 -14.37
C GLY A 174 1.85 7.14 -15.48
N ARG A 175 1.87 8.05 -16.46
CA ARG A 175 2.86 8.04 -17.55
C ARG A 175 4.28 8.35 -17.08
N VAL A 176 4.44 9.23 -16.09
CA VAL A 176 5.74 9.46 -15.47
C VAL A 176 6.27 8.15 -14.84
N ALA A 177 5.45 7.46 -14.06
CA ALA A 177 5.84 6.19 -13.44
C ALA A 177 6.12 5.07 -14.48
N MET A 178 5.34 5.00 -15.56
CA MET A 178 5.56 4.01 -16.62
C MET A 178 6.93 4.13 -17.31
N ASN A 179 7.61 5.28 -17.24
CA ASN A 179 8.94 5.46 -17.82
C ASN A 179 10.04 4.59 -17.18
N TYR A 180 9.86 4.17 -15.92
CA TYR A 180 10.81 3.30 -15.22
C TYR A 180 10.73 1.83 -15.66
N LYS A 181 9.62 1.41 -16.30
CA LYS A 181 9.35 0.06 -16.83
C LYS A 181 9.24 -1.10 -15.82
N ASN A 182 9.70 -0.91 -14.58
CA ASN A 182 9.62 -1.88 -13.49
C ASN A 182 8.61 -1.46 -12.39
N ILE A 183 7.70 -0.54 -12.70
CA ILE A 183 6.63 -0.12 -11.80
C ILE A 183 5.31 -0.64 -12.35
N TYR A 184 4.55 -1.37 -11.54
CA TYR A 184 3.16 -1.69 -11.86
C TYR A 184 2.34 -0.40 -11.75
N VAL A 185 1.65 0.00 -12.82
CA VAL A 185 0.83 1.21 -12.84
C VAL A 185 -0.60 0.87 -13.25
N ALA A 186 -1.57 1.30 -12.46
CA ALA A 186 -2.98 1.19 -12.81
C ALA A 186 -3.74 2.49 -12.49
N SER A 187 -4.71 2.81 -13.34
CA SER A 187 -5.76 3.79 -13.04
C SER A 187 -7.08 3.06 -12.84
N ILE A 188 -7.81 3.42 -11.79
CA ILE A 188 -9.05 2.74 -11.42
C ILE A 188 -10.18 3.74 -11.13
N SER A 189 -11.40 3.35 -11.47
CA SER A 189 -12.62 4.04 -11.05
C SER A 189 -13.63 2.99 -10.59
N VAL A 190 -13.82 2.90 -9.27
CA VAL A 190 -14.68 1.86 -8.67
C VAL A 190 -16.14 1.98 -9.14
N GLY A 191 -16.61 3.20 -9.43
CA GLY A 191 -17.98 3.38 -9.93
C GLY A 191 -18.16 2.98 -11.40
N ALA A 192 -17.09 3.05 -12.20
CA ALA A 192 -17.14 2.61 -13.60
C ALA A 192 -17.01 1.09 -13.73
N ASP A 193 -16.02 0.49 -13.08
CA ASP A 193 -15.81 -0.95 -13.12
C ASP A 193 -15.20 -1.47 -11.81
N PRO A 194 -16.04 -2.00 -10.88
CA PRO A 194 -15.57 -2.63 -9.67
C PRO A 194 -14.67 -3.85 -9.91
N ARG A 195 -14.89 -4.60 -11.01
CA ARG A 195 -14.11 -5.81 -11.31
C ARG A 195 -12.70 -5.43 -11.76
N GLN A 196 -12.57 -4.41 -12.61
CA GLN A 196 -11.27 -3.86 -12.99
C GLN A 196 -10.53 -3.29 -11.78
N ALA A 197 -11.23 -2.59 -10.88
CA ALA A 197 -10.63 -2.05 -9.67
C ALA A 197 -10.10 -3.16 -8.74
N ILE A 198 -10.89 -4.23 -8.52
CA ILE A 198 -10.44 -5.39 -7.73
C ILE A 198 -9.22 -6.04 -8.40
N LYS A 199 -9.30 -6.29 -9.71
CA LYS A 199 -8.19 -6.88 -10.47
C LYS A 199 -6.90 -6.08 -10.32
N ALA A 200 -6.96 -4.76 -10.53
CA ALA A 200 -5.80 -3.88 -10.43
C ALA A 200 -5.20 -3.85 -9.02
N LEU A 201 -6.04 -3.83 -7.97
CA LEU A 201 -5.56 -3.89 -6.59
C LEU A 201 -4.93 -5.24 -6.25
N THR A 202 -5.51 -6.35 -6.72
CA THR A 202 -4.94 -7.69 -6.54
C THR A 202 -3.61 -7.83 -7.27
N GLU A 203 -3.53 -7.40 -8.53
CA GLU A 203 -2.30 -7.40 -9.32
C GLU A 203 -1.22 -6.54 -8.65
N ALA A 204 -1.56 -5.29 -8.28
CA ALA A 204 -0.65 -4.38 -7.57
C ALA A 204 -0.11 -5.02 -6.28
N ASN A 205 -0.98 -5.64 -5.47
CA ASN A 205 -0.60 -6.29 -4.23
C ASN A 205 0.35 -7.48 -4.46
N SER A 206 0.09 -8.28 -5.50
CA SER A 206 0.88 -9.47 -5.84
C SER A 206 2.19 -9.16 -6.57
N TYR A 207 2.33 -7.98 -7.15
CA TYR A 207 3.51 -7.59 -7.90
C TYR A 207 4.74 -7.56 -6.97
N ASN A 208 5.83 -8.25 -7.32
CA ASN A 208 7.05 -8.21 -6.52
C ASN A 208 7.91 -6.99 -6.90
N GLY A 209 7.49 -5.82 -6.44
CA GLY A 209 8.10 -4.54 -6.78
C GLY A 209 7.15 -3.36 -6.52
N PRO A 210 7.53 -2.15 -6.96
CA PRO A 210 6.77 -0.94 -6.73
C PRO A 210 5.47 -0.97 -7.54
N ALA A 211 4.35 -0.64 -6.87
CA ALA A 211 3.05 -0.54 -7.51
C ALA A 211 2.39 0.81 -7.21
N LEU A 212 1.86 1.44 -8.26
CA LEU A 212 1.17 2.72 -8.21
C LEU A 212 -0.25 2.56 -8.75
N VAL A 213 -1.23 2.78 -7.88
CA VAL A 213 -2.65 2.79 -8.25
C VAL A 213 -3.21 4.19 -8.07
N VAL A 214 -3.68 4.81 -9.16
CA VAL A 214 -4.37 6.10 -9.13
C VAL A 214 -5.86 5.86 -9.20
N LYS A 215 -6.58 6.19 -8.12
CA LYS A 215 -8.02 5.99 -8.01
C LYS A 215 -8.75 7.31 -8.15
N TYR A 216 -9.68 7.39 -9.09
CA TYR A 216 -10.57 8.54 -9.21
C TYR A 216 -11.55 8.62 -8.02
N CYS A 217 -11.51 9.76 -7.32
CA CYS A 217 -12.26 10.02 -6.10
C CYS A 217 -13.00 11.36 -6.22
N PRO A 218 -14.20 11.39 -6.85
CA PRO A 218 -15.02 12.59 -6.89
C PRO A 218 -15.29 13.13 -5.49
N CYS A 219 -15.26 14.46 -5.36
CA CYS A 219 -15.31 15.17 -4.10
C CYS A 219 -16.45 16.20 -4.11
N GLN A 220 -16.91 16.64 -2.94
CA GLN A 220 -17.97 17.65 -2.85
C GLN A 220 -17.57 18.96 -3.54
N GLN A 221 -16.27 19.27 -3.52
CA GLN A 221 -15.67 20.45 -4.11
C GLN A 221 -15.71 20.45 -5.65
N HIS A 222 -16.03 19.32 -6.29
CA HIS A 222 -16.37 19.30 -7.73
C HIS A 222 -17.69 20.00 -8.04
N GLY A 223 -18.49 20.35 -7.02
CA GLY A 223 -19.72 21.12 -7.21
C GLY A 223 -20.79 20.34 -7.96
N MET A 224 -20.96 19.05 -7.63
CA MET A 224 -21.95 18.19 -8.28
C MET A 224 -23.33 18.86 -8.34
N PRO A 225 -24.05 18.81 -9.47
CA PRO A 225 -25.35 19.46 -9.61
C PRO A 225 -26.27 19.06 -8.45
N SER A 226 -27.02 20.02 -7.90
CA SER A 226 -27.88 19.81 -6.71
C SER A 226 -28.89 18.66 -6.86
N LYS A 227 -29.32 18.37 -8.09
CA LYS A 227 -30.19 17.23 -8.44
C LYS A 227 -29.52 15.86 -8.29
N LYS A 228 -28.19 15.81 -8.42
CA LYS A 228 -27.36 14.60 -8.30
C LYS A 228 -26.79 14.50 -6.88
N GLY A 229 -26.13 15.55 -6.37
CA GLY A 229 -25.47 15.51 -5.06
C GLY A 229 -24.52 14.32 -4.90
N MET A 230 -24.06 14.08 -3.66
CA MET A 230 -23.04 13.04 -3.39
C MET A 230 -23.57 11.61 -3.48
N SER A 231 -24.89 11.40 -3.46
CA SER A 231 -25.51 10.08 -3.61
C SER A 231 -25.31 9.48 -5.02
N HIS A 232 -25.00 10.31 -6.01
CA HIS A 232 -24.74 9.89 -7.40
C HIS A 232 -23.24 9.80 -7.72
N GLN A 233 -22.36 9.79 -6.72
CA GLN A 233 -20.93 9.56 -6.90
C GLN A 233 -20.58 8.34 -7.77
N PRO A 234 -21.28 7.18 -7.67
CA PRO A 234 -21.00 6.05 -8.55
C PRO A 234 -21.22 6.39 -10.03
N GLN A 235 -22.32 7.07 -10.37
CA GLN A 235 -22.60 7.49 -11.74
C GLN A 235 -21.58 8.51 -12.23
N GLU A 236 -21.14 9.43 -11.38
CA GLU A 236 -20.11 10.41 -11.76
C GLU A 236 -18.79 9.72 -12.11
N LYS A 237 -18.41 8.71 -11.32
CA LYS A 237 -17.23 7.87 -11.58
C LYS A 237 -17.33 7.08 -12.88
N GLU A 238 -18.52 6.62 -13.25
CA GLU A 238 -18.80 5.92 -14.51
C GLU A 238 -18.71 6.89 -15.69
N ASN A 239 -19.45 8.00 -15.64
CA ASN A 239 -19.45 9.02 -16.68
C ASN A 239 -18.04 9.55 -16.97
N ALA A 240 -17.23 9.74 -15.93
CA ALA A 240 -15.85 10.21 -16.06
C ALA A 240 -14.95 9.24 -16.85
N VAL A 241 -15.27 7.94 -16.89
CA VAL A 241 -14.54 6.96 -17.71
C VAL A 241 -15.15 6.87 -19.11
N GLU A 242 -16.47 6.92 -19.22
CA GLU A 242 -17.17 6.86 -20.51
C GLU A 242 -16.87 8.06 -21.41
N CYS A 243 -16.57 9.23 -20.83
CA CYS A 243 -16.24 10.43 -21.58
C CYS A 243 -14.78 10.51 -22.07
N GLY A 244 -13.94 9.54 -21.71
CA GLY A 244 -12.48 9.55 -21.95
C GLY A 244 -11.70 10.45 -21.00
#